data_AF-A0A8H9WL84-F1
#
_entry.id   AF-A0A8H9WL84-F1
#
_cell.length_a   1.000
_cell.length_b   1.000
_cell.length_c   1.000
_cell.angle_alpha   90.00
_cell.angle_beta   90.00
_cell.angle_gamma   90.00
#
_symmetry.space_group_name_H-M   'P 1'
#
loop_
_entity.id
_entity.type
_entity.pdbx_description
1 polymer ?
#
loop_
_entity_poly.entity_id
_entity_poly.type
_entity_poly.pdbx_seq_one_letter_code
_entity_poly.pdbx_strand_id
1 'polypeptide(L)'
;MKLFQRLQSELGEAALPLNPEAQLPQGLILSQALYPDLARDAATLIFKHNRCRNLLDPISLYPTLDALGSLKAQISQGSRADIDAIRFIEDMGYLVTQALSDPDIQSVGATEKPDTNSQDVAFNRRTRV
;
A
#
# COMPACT_ATOMS: atom_id res chain seq x y z
N MET A 1 -1.26 2.59 11.29
CA MET A 1 -1.96 1.68 12.23
C MET A 1 -3.30 1.14 11.73
N LYS A 2 -4.20 1.98 11.19
CA LYS A 2 -5.56 1.58 10.79
C LYS A 2 -5.64 0.32 9.91
N LEU A 3 -4.73 0.17 8.95
CA LEU A 3 -4.69 -1.02 8.09
C LEU A 3 -4.52 -2.31 8.91
N PHE A 4 -3.54 -2.36 9.82
CA PHE A 4 -3.27 -3.56 10.62
C PHE A 4 -4.41 -3.89 11.57
N GLN A 5 -5.07 -2.89 12.15
CA GLN A 5 -6.28 -3.09 12.95
C GLN A 5 -7.40 -3.69 12.11
N ARG A 6 -7.59 -3.23 10.87
CA ARG A 6 -8.55 -3.83 9.95
C ARG A 6 -8.17 -5.27 9.61
N LEU A 7 -6.91 -5.54 9.30
CA LEU A 7 -6.44 -6.90 9.02
C LEU A 7 -6.67 -7.83 10.22
N GLN A 8 -6.37 -7.38 11.44
CA GLN A 8 -6.65 -8.16 12.66
C GLN A 8 -8.14 -8.45 12.81
N SER A 9 -9.01 -7.48 12.57
CA SER A 9 -10.47 -7.66 12.67
C SER A 9 -11.00 -8.72 11.70
N GLU A 10 -10.39 -8.83 10.51
CA GLU A 10 -10.86 -9.73 9.44
C GLU A 10 -10.18 -11.11 9.51
N LEU A 11 -8.88 -11.17 9.86
CA LEU A 11 -8.13 -12.42 10.02
C LEU A 11 -8.36 -13.08 11.39
N GLY A 12 -8.76 -12.29 12.38
CA GLY A 12 -8.89 -12.68 13.78
C GLY A 12 -7.65 -12.37 14.62
N GLU A 13 -7.89 -12.14 15.92
CA GLU A 13 -6.83 -11.78 16.88
C GLU A 13 -5.77 -12.85 17.06
N ALA A 14 -6.13 -14.14 16.92
CA ALA A 14 -5.16 -15.24 17.00
C ALA A 14 -4.19 -15.24 15.80
N ALA A 15 -4.67 -14.87 14.61
CA ALA A 15 -3.85 -14.85 13.41
C ALA A 15 -2.91 -13.65 13.39
N LEU A 16 -3.40 -12.46 13.76
CA LEU A 16 -2.65 -11.21 13.73
C LEU A 16 -2.81 -10.38 15.03
N PRO A 17 -2.28 -10.86 16.17
CA PRO A 17 -2.35 -10.16 17.44
C PRO A 17 -1.46 -8.92 17.43
N LEU A 18 -2.07 -7.74 17.55
CA LEU A 18 -1.37 -6.47 17.56
C LEU A 18 -0.95 -6.06 18.99
N ASN A 19 0.23 -5.46 19.08
CA ASN A 19 0.72 -4.79 20.28
C ASN A 19 0.29 -3.31 20.25
N PRO A 20 -0.66 -2.87 21.10
CA PRO A 20 -1.11 -1.49 21.11
C PRO A 20 -0.02 -0.50 21.56
N GLU A 21 0.97 -0.97 22.32
CA GLU A 21 2.08 -0.16 22.84
C GLU A 21 3.28 -0.09 21.88
N ALA A 22 3.16 -0.69 20.69
CA ALA A 22 4.23 -0.66 19.71
C ALA A 22 4.51 0.77 19.24
N GLN A 23 5.80 1.13 19.18
CA GLN A 23 6.26 2.39 18.58
C GLN A 23 6.93 2.18 17.22
N LEU A 24 7.31 0.94 16.91
CA LEU A 24 8.03 0.55 15.70
C LEU A 24 7.38 -0.68 15.04
N PRO A 25 7.50 -0.84 13.70
CA PRO A 25 6.92 -1.97 12.98
C PRO A 25 7.30 -3.35 13.53
N GLN A 26 8.55 -3.51 13.97
CA GLN A 26 9.08 -4.77 14.51
C GLN A 26 8.37 -5.21 15.80
N GLY A 27 7.87 -4.26 16.57
CA GLY A 27 7.13 -4.51 17.81
C GLY A 27 5.62 -4.58 17.64
N LEU A 28 5.12 -4.40 16.41
CA LEU A 28 3.68 -4.29 16.13
C LEU A 28 2.93 -5.62 16.33
N ILE A 29 3.58 -6.74 16.02
CA ILE A 29 2.95 -8.07 16.11
C ILE A 29 3.47 -8.81 17.34
N LEU A 30 2.54 -9.27 18.17
CA LEU A 30 2.85 -10.03 19.38
C LEU A 30 3.27 -11.47 19.04
N SER A 31 4.04 -12.10 19.93
CA SER A 31 4.63 -13.45 19.69
C SER A 31 3.61 -14.58 19.60
N GLN A 32 2.37 -14.36 20.04
CA GLN A 32 1.28 -15.34 20.00
C GLN A 32 0.55 -15.40 18.64
N ALA A 33 1.05 -14.70 17.61
CA ALA A 33 0.49 -14.82 16.27
C ALA A 33 0.58 -16.24 15.74
N LEU A 34 -0.32 -16.62 14.83
CA LEU A 34 -0.29 -17.93 14.18
C LEU A 34 1.04 -18.18 13.47
N TYR A 35 1.59 -17.15 12.82
CA TYR A 35 2.92 -17.15 12.19
C TYR A 35 3.73 -15.93 12.65
N PRO A 36 4.37 -15.96 13.83
CA PRO A 36 4.97 -14.79 14.46
C PRO A 36 6.02 -14.08 13.60
N ASP A 37 6.98 -14.84 13.08
CA ASP A 37 8.08 -14.26 12.30
C ASP A 37 7.57 -13.76 10.95
N LEU A 38 6.72 -14.54 10.28
CA LEU A 38 6.10 -14.16 9.02
C LEU A 38 5.27 -12.88 9.13
N ALA A 39 4.44 -12.76 10.17
CA ALA A 39 3.61 -11.59 10.37
C ALA A 39 4.45 -10.33 10.70
N ARG A 40 5.54 -10.48 11.45
CA ARG A 40 6.50 -9.38 11.71
C ARG A 40 7.26 -8.97 10.46
N ASP A 41 7.67 -9.93 9.64
CA ASP A 41 8.33 -9.67 8.36
C ASP A 41 7.38 -8.97 7.40
N ALA A 42 6.13 -9.41 7.31
CA ALA A 42 5.08 -8.75 6.53
C ALA A 42 4.91 -7.30 7.01
N ALA A 43 4.75 -7.06 8.31
CA ALA A 43 4.64 -5.72 8.84
C ALA A 43 5.86 -4.87 8.47
N THR A 44 7.07 -5.36 8.76
CA THR A 44 8.33 -4.65 8.50
C THR A 44 8.50 -4.30 7.03
N LEU A 45 8.23 -5.24 6.11
CA LEU A 45 8.32 -5.02 4.67
C LEU A 45 7.27 -4.03 4.18
N ILE A 46 6.03 -4.10 4.67
CA ILE A 46 4.97 -3.15 4.33
C ILE A 46 5.41 -1.73 4.70
N PHE A 47 5.84 -1.50 5.94
CA PHE A 47 6.31 -0.18 6.37
C PHE A 47 7.52 0.28 5.55
N LYS A 48 8.47 -0.62 5.25
CA LYS A 48 9.66 -0.33 4.45
C LYS A 48 9.31 0.08 3.01
N HIS A 49 8.45 -0.68 2.33
CA HIS A 49 8.05 -0.39 0.95
C HIS A 49 7.23 0.90 0.84
N ASN A 50 6.41 1.20 1.84
CA ASN A 50 5.68 2.46 1.94
C ASN A 50 6.55 3.63 2.41
N ARG A 51 7.85 3.41 2.67
CA ARG A 51 8.81 4.42 3.16
C ARG A 51 8.35 5.11 4.45
N CYS A 52 7.61 4.39 5.28
CA CYS A 52 7.15 4.87 6.57
C CYS A 52 8.35 4.98 7.53
N ARG A 53 8.40 6.09 8.26
CA ARG A 53 9.32 6.38 9.36
C ARG A 53 8.72 6.03 10.72
N ASN A 54 7.40 6.03 10.84
CA ASN A 54 6.67 5.69 12.06
C ASN A 54 5.37 4.92 11.75
N LEU A 55 4.67 4.46 12.79
CA LEU A 55 3.47 3.63 12.68
C LEU A 55 2.20 4.35 12.17
N LEU A 56 2.20 5.67 12.20
CA LEU A 56 1.08 6.53 11.78
C LEU A 56 1.20 6.99 10.33
N ASP A 57 2.37 6.81 9.72
CA ASP A 57 2.60 7.19 8.33
C ASP A 57 1.63 6.45 7.38
N PRO A 58 1.26 7.08 6.26
CA PRO A 58 0.30 6.54 5.32
C PRO A 58 0.83 5.26 4.67
N ILE A 59 -0.09 4.33 4.43
CA ILE A 59 0.17 3.08 3.71
C ILE A 59 -0.70 3.09 2.46
N SER A 60 -0.07 2.85 1.31
CA SER A 60 -0.70 2.83 -0.01
C SER A 60 -0.83 1.40 -0.53
N LEU A 61 -1.80 1.17 -1.41
CA LEU A 61 -2.14 -0.15 -1.93
C LEU A 61 -0.96 -0.86 -2.60
N TYR A 62 -0.43 -0.28 -3.69
CA TYR A 62 0.58 -0.97 -4.51
C TYR A 62 1.89 -1.27 -3.77
N PRO A 63 2.51 -0.35 -3.01
CA PRO A 63 3.72 -0.69 -2.26
C PRO A 63 3.48 -1.79 -1.21
N THR A 64 2.27 -1.88 -0.66
CA THR A 64 1.88 -2.94 0.28
C THR A 64 1.74 -4.28 -0.43
N LEU A 65 1.11 -4.33 -1.60
CA LEU A 65 1.02 -5.54 -2.41
C LEU A 65 2.41 -6.00 -2.90
N ASP A 66 3.29 -5.07 -3.25
CA ASP A 66 4.69 -5.39 -3.62
C ASP A 66 5.45 -6.02 -2.45
N ALA A 67 5.29 -5.49 -1.24
CA ALA A 67 5.90 -6.05 -0.03
C ALA A 67 5.43 -7.49 0.23
N LEU A 68 4.12 -7.71 0.18
CA LEU A 68 3.52 -9.04 0.36
C LEU A 68 3.93 -10.01 -0.76
N GLY A 69 3.97 -9.54 -2.01
CA GLY A 69 4.43 -10.33 -3.15
C GLY A 69 5.89 -10.76 -3.02
N SER A 70 6.76 -9.85 -2.56
CA SER A 70 8.17 -10.18 -2.30
C SER A 70 8.32 -11.24 -1.20
N LEU A 71 7.56 -11.10 -0.11
CA LEU A 71 7.56 -12.05 0.99
C LEU A 71 7.06 -13.44 0.56
N LYS A 72 5.96 -13.49 -0.20
CA LYS A 72 5.44 -14.73 -0.80
C LYS A 72 6.50 -15.42 -1.67
N ALA A 73 7.22 -14.66 -2.49
CA ALA A 73 8.27 -15.21 -3.35
C ALA A 73 9.42 -15.83 -2.54
N GLN A 74 9.82 -15.22 -1.42
CA GLN A 74 10.86 -15.76 -0.54
C GLN A 74 10.44 -17.11 0.08
N ILE A 75 9.21 -17.22 0.57
CA ILE A 75 8.66 -18.46 1.14
C ILE A 75 8.57 -19.55 0.06
N SER A 76 8.15 -19.17 -1.15
CA SER A 76 7.98 -20.10 -2.28
C SER A 76 9.30 -20.67 -2.80
N GLN A 77 10.43 -19.99 -2.58
CA GLN A 77 11.76 -20.44 -3.01
C GLN A 77 12.46 -21.36 -1.99
N GLY A 78 11.88 -21.54 -0.79
CA GLY A 78 12.40 -22.46 0.22
C GLY A 78 12.33 -23.93 -0.22
N SER A 79 13.18 -24.78 0.36
CA SER A 79 13.26 -26.22 0.03
C SER A 79 11.96 -27.00 0.23
N ARG A 80 11.03 -26.45 1.02
CA ARG A 80 9.61 -26.85 1.09
C ARG A 80 8.78 -25.58 1.22
N ALA A 81 7.91 -25.33 0.25
CA ALA A 81 6.94 -24.25 0.34
C ALA A 81 5.92 -24.58 1.44
N ASP A 82 5.84 -23.72 2.45
CA ASP A 82 4.79 -23.77 3.47
C ASP A 82 3.52 -23.17 2.86
N ILE A 83 2.58 -24.04 2.48
CA ILE A 83 1.36 -23.66 1.78
C ILE A 83 0.44 -22.82 2.67
N ASP A 84 0.39 -23.10 3.97
CA ASP A 84 -0.47 -22.37 4.90
C ASP A 84 0.09 -20.97 5.17
N ALA A 85 1.43 -20.84 5.25
CA ALA A 85 2.10 -19.54 5.29
C ALA A 85 1.86 -18.71 4.00
N ILE A 86 1.95 -19.35 2.83
CA ILE A 86 1.65 -18.67 1.55
C ILE A 86 0.20 -18.19 1.53
N ARG A 87 -0.75 -19.05 1.93
CA ARG A 87 -2.17 -18.71 1.98
C ARG A 87 -2.44 -17.55 2.92
N PHE A 88 -1.79 -17.52 4.09
CA PHE A 88 -1.88 -16.40 5.01
C PHE A 88 -1.46 -15.06 4.37
N ILE A 89 -0.39 -15.05 3.58
CA ILE A 89 0.05 -13.85 2.83
C ILE A 89 -0.95 -13.47 1.73
N GLU A 90 -1.54 -14.45 1.05
CA GLU A 90 -2.58 -14.20 0.05
C GLU A 90 -3.85 -13.60 0.67
N ASP A 91 -4.29 -14.13 1.81
CA ASP A 91 -5.44 -13.60 2.57
C ASP A 91 -5.18 -12.15 3.02
N MET A 92 -3.97 -11.85 3.51
CA MET A 92 -3.54 -10.47 3.78
C MET A 92 -3.63 -9.60 2.53
N GLY A 93 -3.11 -10.05 1.38
CA GLY A 93 -3.13 -9.29 0.13
C GLY A 93 -4.55 -8.99 -0.37
N TYR A 94 -5.45 -9.97 -0.24
CA TYR A 94 -6.86 -9.80 -0.56
C TYR A 94 -7.52 -8.74 0.34
N LEU A 95 -7.32 -8.80 1.65
CA LEU A 95 -7.87 -7.83 2.59
C LEU A 95 -7.26 -6.42 2.43
N VAL A 96 -5.97 -6.33 2.13
CA VAL A 96 -5.29 -5.07 1.79
C VAL A 96 -5.92 -4.44 0.56
N THR A 97 -6.20 -5.24 -0.49
CA THR A 97 -6.89 -4.78 -1.69
C THR A 97 -8.26 -4.21 -1.31
N GLN A 98 -9.08 -4.94 -0.56
CA GLN A 98 -10.38 -4.43 -0.14
C GLN A 98 -10.29 -3.17 0.73
N ALA A 99 -9.31 -3.09 1.63
CA ALA A 99 -9.15 -1.97 2.55
C ALA A 99 -8.65 -0.69 1.87
N LEU A 100 -7.93 -0.81 0.75
CA LEU A 100 -7.23 0.30 0.09
C LEU A 100 -7.69 0.55 -1.36
N SER A 101 -8.55 -0.29 -1.95
CA SER A 101 -9.13 -0.12 -3.29
C SER A 101 -10.41 0.74 -3.33
N ASP A 102 -10.40 1.88 -2.61
CA ASP A 102 -11.21 3.10 -2.81
C ASP A 102 -12.57 3.31 -2.11
N PRO A 103 -12.95 4.59 -1.94
CA PRO A 103 -14.25 5.09 -2.40
C PRO A 103 -14.23 6.06 -3.60
N ASP A 104 -13.12 6.64 -4.04
CA ASP A 104 -13.07 7.67 -5.11
C ASP A 104 -12.29 7.22 -6.35
N ILE A 105 -12.79 6.16 -7.00
CA ILE A 105 -12.33 5.78 -8.34
C ILE A 105 -12.81 6.87 -9.33
N GLN A 106 -11.86 7.65 -9.88
CA GLN A 106 -11.91 8.54 -11.07
C GLN A 106 -11.96 10.07 -10.85
N SER A 107 -10.88 10.67 -10.31
CA SER A 107 -10.40 11.95 -10.84
C SER A 107 -9.38 11.73 -11.96
N VAL A 108 -9.78 10.97 -12.99
CA VAL A 108 -9.09 11.00 -14.29
C VAL A 108 -10.02 11.71 -15.25
N GLY A 109 -9.86 13.03 -15.28
CA GLY A 109 -10.54 13.93 -16.18
C GLY A 109 -10.01 15.37 -16.14
N ALA A 110 -8.80 15.59 -15.61
CA ALA A 110 -8.08 16.85 -15.80
C ALA A 110 -7.05 16.67 -16.92
N THR A 111 -7.53 16.68 -18.15
CA THR A 111 -6.75 17.16 -19.28
C THR A 111 -7.52 18.31 -19.89
N GLU A 112 -7.37 19.47 -19.24
CA GLU A 112 -7.54 20.76 -19.88
C GLU A 112 -6.78 20.71 -21.22
N LYS A 113 -7.51 20.89 -22.33
CA LYS A 113 -6.87 21.23 -23.59
C LYS A 113 -6.11 22.55 -23.37
N PRO A 114 -4.85 22.68 -23.78
CA PRO A 114 -4.19 23.97 -23.75
C PRO A 114 -4.80 24.84 -24.85
N ASP A 115 -5.67 25.77 -24.46
CA ASP A 115 -6.01 26.91 -25.27
C ASP A 115 -4.72 27.69 -25.52
N THR A 116 -4.23 27.57 -26.74
CA THR A 116 -3.00 28.20 -27.19
C THR A 116 -3.29 29.69 -27.34
N ASN A 117 -2.98 30.48 -26.31
CA ASN A 117 -3.08 31.93 -26.38
C ASN A 117 -1.70 32.59 -26.20
N SER A 118 -1.03 32.79 -27.34
CA SER A 118 0.02 33.78 -27.62
C SER A 118 0.38 33.56 -29.09
N GLN A 119 0.29 34.53 -30.01
CA GLN A 119 0.84 35.87 -29.92
C GLN A 119 0.06 36.88 -30.77
N ASP A 120 -0.01 38.10 -30.23
CA ASP A 120 -0.10 39.35 -30.98
C ASP A 120 0.76 39.34 -32.25
N VAL A 121 0.13 39.62 -33.39
CA VAL A 121 0.79 40.38 -34.47
C VAL A 121 -0.16 41.48 -34.91
N ALA A 122 -0.02 42.62 -34.25
CA ALA A 122 -0.57 43.88 -34.70
C ALA A 122 -0.02 44.21 -36.10
N PHE A 123 -0.87 44.23 -37.12
CA PHE A 123 -0.56 44.89 -38.40
C PHE A 123 -1.77 45.60 -38.95
N ASN A 124 -2.09 46.74 -38.33
CA ASN A 124 -3.03 47.71 -38.88
C ASN A 124 -2.23 48.90 -39.43
N ARG A 125 -2.02 48.92 -40.75
CA ARG A 125 -1.70 50.15 -41.49
C ARG A 125 -2.60 50.24 -42.73
N ARG A 126 -3.71 50.96 -42.55
CA ARG A 126 -4.38 51.66 -43.66
C ARG A 126 -3.57 52.91 -43.97
N THR A 127 -3.06 53.02 -45.20
CA THR A 127 -2.84 54.31 -45.88
C THR A 127 -2.74 54.11 -47.39
N ARG A 128 -3.67 54.76 -48.11
CA ARG A 128 -3.63 55.31 -49.48
C ARG A 128 -3.32 54.34 -50.64
N VAL A 129 -4.25 54.22 -51.60
CA VAL A 129 -4.34 55.09 -52.80
C VAL A 129 -5.81 55.30 -53.14
#